data_AF-A0A6S7AZT7-F1
#
_entry.id   AF-A0A6S7AZT7-F1
#
_cell.length_a   1.000
_cell.length_b   1.000
_cell.length_c   1.000
_cell.angle_alpha   90.00
_cell.angle_beta   90.00
_cell.angle_gamma   90.00
#
_symmetry.space_group_name_H-M   'P 1'
#
loop_
_entity.id
_entity.type
_entity.pdbx_description
1 polymer ?
#
loop_
_entity_poly.entity_id
_entity_poly.type
_entity_poly.pdbx_seq_one_letter_code
_entity_poly.pdbx_strand_id
1 'polypeptide(L)'
;MLEPQQATGMIVVNVKRGMVGGGACEVVDGSELQAKLGNKAGFTNWMKQRIRQLNFVENHDFGIKDKVVLNPGPGRPPKEYTLTLKAAKKIAMAEPTDAGNAVRDYLI
;
A
#
# COMPACT_ATOMS: atom_id res chain seq x y z
N MET A 1 27.53 -24.58 -13.78
CA MET A 1 26.34 -23.84 -14.26
C MET A 1 25.71 -23.24 -13.02
N LEU A 2 26.07 -21.99 -12.69
CA LEU A 2 25.57 -21.34 -11.48
C LEU A 2 24.13 -20.92 -11.76
N GLU A 3 23.19 -21.38 -10.94
CA GLU A 3 21.84 -20.83 -10.92
C GLU A 3 21.93 -19.30 -10.74
N PRO A 4 21.16 -18.50 -11.47
CA PRO A 4 21.09 -17.07 -11.19
C PRO A 4 20.65 -16.91 -9.74
N GLN A 5 21.54 -16.36 -8.91
CA GLN A 5 21.30 -15.98 -7.53
C GLN A 5 19.95 -15.25 -7.47
N GLN A 6 18.98 -15.86 -6.77
CA GLN A 6 17.69 -15.26 -6.44
C GLN A 6 17.91 -14.09 -5.49
N ALA A 7 18.43 -12.96 -5.98
CA ALA A 7 18.02 -11.67 -5.46
C ALA A 7 16.74 -11.35 -6.22
N THR A 8 15.57 -11.25 -5.58
CA THR A 8 15.23 -9.99 -4.93
C THR A 8 13.97 -10.21 -4.10
N GLY A 9 14.08 -10.26 -2.78
CA GLY A 9 12.93 -10.17 -1.88
C GLY A 9 12.24 -8.79 -1.90
N MET A 10 12.77 -7.81 -2.65
CA MET A 10 12.17 -6.48 -2.72
C MET A 10 10.85 -6.50 -3.51
N ILE A 11 9.82 -5.94 -2.90
CA ILE A 11 8.59 -5.60 -3.61
C ILE A 11 8.82 -4.43 -4.57
N VAL A 12 8.21 -4.52 -5.75
CA VAL A 12 8.16 -3.41 -6.71
C VAL A 12 6.73 -2.89 -6.76
N VAL A 13 6.55 -1.59 -6.51
CA VAL A 13 5.27 -0.88 -6.56
C VAL A 13 5.40 0.33 -7.47
N ASN A 14 4.30 0.70 -8.13
CA ASN A 14 4.24 1.91 -8.92
C ASN A 14 4.22 3.15 -8.01
N VAL A 15 5.21 4.02 -8.18
CA VAL A 15 5.29 5.32 -7.51
C VAL A 15 4.96 6.41 -8.53
N LYS A 16 3.98 7.24 -8.22
CA LYS A 16 3.61 8.39 -9.05
C LYS A 16 3.58 9.68 -8.25
N ARG A 17 3.66 10.80 -8.94
CA ARG A 17 3.34 12.12 -8.36
C ARG A 17 1.83 12.19 -8.12
N GLY A 18 1.45 12.62 -6.93
CA GLY A 18 0.05 12.81 -6.54
C GLY A 18 -0.09 13.91 -5.49
N MET A 19 -1.28 14.02 -4.91
CA MET A 19 -1.57 14.97 -3.85
C MET A 19 -2.18 14.24 -2.65
N VAL A 20 -1.64 14.53 -1.47
CA VAL A 20 -2.21 14.14 -0.17
C VAL A 20 -2.16 15.38 0.72
N GLY A 21 -3.28 15.74 1.35
CA GLY A 21 -3.32 16.91 2.23
C GLY A 21 -3.13 18.27 1.56
N GLY A 22 -3.37 18.35 0.25
CA GLY A 22 -3.09 19.56 -0.54
C GLY A 22 -1.62 19.76 -0.91
N GLY A 23 -0.71 18.87 -0.47
CA GLY A 23 0.70 18.89 -0.86
C GLY A 23 1.00 17.89 -1.98
N ALA A 24 1.80 18.30 -2.96
CA ALA A 24 2.31 17.39 -3.99
C ALA A 24 3.38 16.47 -3.39
N CYS A 25 3.23 15.16 -3.57
CA CYS A 25 4.14 14.15 -3.03
C CYS A 25 4.18 12.89 -3.90
N GLU A 26 5.09 11.99 -3.56
CA GLU A 26 5.12 10.64 -4.13
C GLU A 26 4.08 9.76 -3.43
N VAL A 27 3.27 9.07 -4.24
CA VAL A 27 2.17 8.25 -3.76
C VAL A 27 2.16 6.86 -4.39
N VAL A 28 1.56 5.92 -3.67
CA VAL A 28 1.39 4.52 -4.03
C VAL A 28 -0.08 4.13 -3.88
N ASP A 29 -0.58 3.26 -4.77
CA ASP A 29 -1.92 2.68 -4.62
C ASP A 29 -1.94 1.63 -3.49
N GLY A 30 -2.88 1.78 -2.56
CA GLY A 30 -2.98 0.88 -1.42
C GLY A 30 -3.31 -0.57 -1.79
N SER A 31 -4.10 -0.79 -2.84
CA SER A 31 -4.52 -2.13 -3.27
C SER A 31 -3.36 -2.86 -3.97
N GLU A 32 -2.63 -2.13 -4.81
CA GLU A 32 -1.39 -2.62 -5.43
C GLU A 32 -0.37 -3.00 -4.36
N LEU A 33 -0.16 -2.13 -3.35
CA LEU A 33 0.75 -2.41 -2.25
C LEU A 33 0.37 -3.71 -1.52
N GLN A 34 -0.92 -3.90 -1.19
CA GLN A 34 -1.39 -5.13 -0.55
C GLN A 34 -1.05 -6.38 -1.38
N ALA A 35 -1.35 -6.33 -2.67
CA ALA A 35 -1.13 -7.44 -3.59
C ALA A 35 0.36 -7.79 -3.67
N LYS A 36 1.24 -6.78 -3.73
CA LYS A 36 2.70 -6.98 -3.76
C LYS A 36 3.26 -7.50 -2.44
N LEU A 37 2.64 -7.16 -1.32
CA LEU A 37 3.00 -7.68 -0.01
C LEU A 37 2.53 -9.12 0.23
N GLY A 38 1.72 -9.69 -0.68
CA GLY A 38 1.23 -11.06 -0.59
C GLY A 38 0.17 -11.28 0.49
N ASN A 39 -0.42 -10.21 1.04
CA ASN A 39 -1.46 -10.33 2.06
C ASN A 39 -2.82 -10.67 1.43
N LYS A 40 -3.42 -11.79 1.86
CA LYS A 40 -4.69 -12.31 1.30
C LYS A 40 -5.95 -11.80 2.01
N ALA A 41 -5.83 -10.95 3.03
CA ALA A 41 -6.99 -10.40 3.73
C ALA A 41 -7.84 -9.49 2.82
N GLY A 42 -9.12 -9.33 3.13
CA GLY A 42 -9.97 -8.39 2.40
C GLY A 42 -9.45 -6.95 2.52
N PHE A 43 -9.18 -6.29 1.38
CA PHE A 43 -8.50 -4.99 1.28
C PHE A 43 -9.03 -3.93 2.25
N THR A 44 -10.35 -3.72 2.28
CA THR A 44 -10.97 -2.69 3.14
C THR A 44 -10.67 -2.91 4.62
N ASN A 45 -10.73 -4.16 5.09
CA ASN A 45 -10.49 -4.48 6.50
C ASN A 45 -9.00 -4.39 6.83
N TRP A 46 -8.16 -4.90 5.93
CA TRP A 46 -6.71 -4.83 6.06
C TRP A 46 -6.22 -3.37 6.12
N MET A 47 -6.65 -2.51 5.19
CA MET A 47 -6.23 -1.11 5.17
C MET A 47 -6.68 -0.35 6.42
N LYS A 48 -7.93 -0.56 6.87
CA LYS A 48 -8.43 0.03 8.14
C LYS A 48 -7.62 -0.42 9.35
N GLN A 49 -7.20 -1.69 9.37
CA GLN A 49 -6.36 -2.22 10.42
C GLN A 49 -4.98 -1.56 10.42
N ARG A 50 -4.33 -1.42 9.26
CA ARG A 50 -3.02 -0.77 9.15
C ARG A 50 -3.04 0.70 9.49
N ILE A 51 -4.06 1.43 9.06
CA ILE A 51 -4.27 2.84 9.45
C ILE A 51 -4.31 2.98 10.98
N ARG A 52 -5.07 2.11 11.67
CA ARG A 52 -5.16 2.12 13.14
C ARG A 52 -3.84 1.73 13.81
N GLN A 53 -3.22 0.64 13.36
CA GLN A 53 -1.99 0.11 13.99
C GLN A 53 -0.79 1.04 13.82
N LEU A 54 -0.71 1.75 12.69
CA LEU A 54 0.39 2.65 12.36
C LEU A 54 0.08 4.12 12.66
N ASN A 55 -1.09 4.40 13.25
CA ASN A 55 -1.58 5.74 13.60
C ASN A 55 -1.53 6.72 12.42
N PHE A 56 -2.00 6.27 11.25
CA PHE A 56 -2.05 7.12 10.05
C PHE A 56 -3.18 8.13 10.10
N VAL A 57 -2.91 9.32 9.60
CA VAL A 57 -3.85 10.44 9.55
C VAL A 57 -4.28 10.69 8.10
N GLU A 58 -5.59 10.75 7.88
CA GLU A 58 -6.16 11.11 6.58
C GLU A 58 -5.76 12.55 6.23
N ASN A 59 -5.48 12.83 4.96
CA ASN A 59 -4.93 14.10 4.48
C ASN A 59 -3.51 14.40 4.97
N HIS A 60 -2.79 13.42 5.51
CA HIS A 60 -1.37 13.53 5.83
C HIS A 60 -0.60 12.30 5.32
N ASP A 61 -0.99 11.12 5.79
CA ASP A 61 -0.35 9.86 5.41
C ASP A 61 -1.03 9.21 4.20
N PHE A 62 -2.32 9.45 4.02
CA PHE A 62 -3.12 8.90 2.93
C PHE A 62 -4.30 9.79 2.54
N GLY A 63 -4.82 9.58 1.33
CA GLY A 63 -6.11 10.07 0.87
C GLY A 63 -7.03 8.89 0.53
N ILE A 64 -8.34 9.12 0.63
CA ILE A 64 -9.37 8.12 0.36
C ILE A 64 -10.43 8.70 -0.57
N LYS A 65 -10.89 7.91 -1.53
CA LYS A 65 -11.97 8.31 -2.43
C LYS A 65 -12.84 7.10 -2.78
N ASP A 66 -14.09 7.37 -3.15
CA ASP A 66 -14.93 6.34 -3.71
C ASP A 66 -14.41 5.99 -5.12
N LYS A 67 -14.32 4.69 -5.39
CA LYS A 67 -13.89 4.17 -6.68
C LYS A 67 -14.96 4.48 -7.72
N VAL A 68 -14.56 5.04 -8.85
CA VAL A 68 -15.46 5.23 -9.98
C VAL A 68 -15.64 3.87 -10.66
N VAL A 69 -16.86 3.35 -10.61
CA VAL A 69 -17.24 2.07 -11.22
C VAL A 69 -18.32 2.33 -12.26
N LEU A 70 -18.14 1.82 -13.47
CA LEU A 70 -19.17 1.87 -14.51
C LEU A 70 -20.29 0.89 -14.13
N ASN A 71 -21.54 1.35 -14.07
CA ASN A 71 -22.69 0.59 -13.58
C ASN A 71 -22.50 0.03 -12.16
N PRO A 72 -22.40 0.90 -11.13
CA PRO A 72 -22.35 0.42 -9.77
C PRO A 72 -23.66 -0.32 -9.47
N GLY A 73 -23.57 -1.59 -9.06
CA GLY A 73 -24.71 -2.32 -8.52
C GLY A 73 -25.27 -1.65 -7.26
N PRO A 74 -26.39 -2.13 -6.72
CA PRO A 74 -26.93 -1.59 -5.47
C PRO A 74 -25.91 -1.75 -4.34
N GLY A 75 -25.48 -0.63 -3.74
CA GLY A 75 -24.51 -0.63 -2.64
C GLY A 75 -23.60 0.61 -2.62
N ARG A 76 -22.75 0.68 -1.60
CA ARG A 76 -21.72 1.72 -1.51
C ARG A 76 -20.56 1.37 -2.45
N PRO A 77 -20.07 2.31 -3.28
CA PRO A 77 -18.88 2.09 -4.09
C PRO A 77 -17.68 1.62 -3.25
N PRO A 78 -16.80 0.75 -3.80
CA PRO A 78 -15.53 0.42 -3.17
C PRO A 78 -14.70 1.67 -2.91
N LYS A 79 -13.79 1.62 -1.94
CA LYS A 79 -12.89 2.74 -1.64
C LYS A 79 -11.50 2.51 -2.20
N GLU A 80 -10.91 3.54 -2.79
CA GLU A 80 -9.51 3.59 -3.18
C GLU A 80 -8.71 4.39 -2.16
N TYR A 81 -7.53 3.88 -1.80
CA TYR A 81 -6.61 4.54 -0.87
C TYR A 81 -5.34 4.91 -1.62
N THR A 82 -5.00 6.19 -1.58
CA THR A 82 -3.72 6.72 -2.07
C THR A 82 -2.82 6.96 -0.87
N LEU A 83 -1.72 6.23 -0.78
CA LEU A 83 -0.77 6.32 0.34
C LEU A 83 0.39 7.23 -0.04
N THR A 84 0.89 8.06 0.87
CA THR A 84 2.21 8.65 0.68
C THR A 84 3.27 7.55 0.62
N LEU A 85 4.39 7.80 -0.06
CA LEU A 85 5.51 6.85 -0.11
C LEU A 85 5.99 6.47 1.30
N LYS A 86 6.00 7.44 2.24
CA LYS A 86 6.36 7.21 3.65
C LYS A 86 5.39 6.24 4.33
N ALA A 87 4.08 6.41 4.15
CA ALA A 87 3.06 5.52 4.69
C ALA A 87 3.15 4.12 4.08
N ALA A 88 3.36 4.02 2.77
CA ALA A 88 3.55 2.74 2.08
C ALA A 88 4.75 1.95 2.61
N LYS A 89 5.90 2.61 2.83
CA LYS A 89 7.09 1.99 3.45
C LYS A 89 6.79 1.46 4.85
N LYS A 90 6.11 2.24 5.69
CA LYS A 90 5.72 1.82 7.04
C LYS A 90 4.79 0.60 7.02
N ILE A 91 3.82 0.55 6.10
CA ILE A 91 2.97 -0.63 5.91
C ILE A 91 3.83 -1.83 5.53
N ALA A 92 4.68 -1.69 4.51
CA ALA A 92 5.51 -2.78 4.02
C ALA A 92 6.42 -3.34 5.12
N MET A 93 7.05 -2.48 5.92
CA MET A 93 7.85 -2.90 7.07
C MET A 93 7.02 -3.58 8.17
N ALA A 94 5.75 -3.24 8.33
CA ALA A 94 4.88 -3.83 9.36
C ALA A 94 4.20 -5.13 8.93
N GLU A 95 4.25 -5.49 7.64
CA GLU A 95 3.64 -6.74 7.18
C GLU A 95 4.45 -7.96 7.63
N PRO A 96 3.79 -8.97 8.25
CA PRO A 96 4.41 -10.24 8.59
C PRO A 96 4.38 -11.18 7.38
N THR A 97 4.99 -10.77 6.28
CA THR A 97 5.11 -11.56 5.04
C THR A 97 6.57 -11.60 4.59
N ASP A 98 6.93 -12.53 3.70
CA ASP A 98 8.30 -12.60 3.16
C ASP A 98 8.70 -11.30 2.46
N ALA A 99 7.76 -10.69 1.76
CA ALA A 99 7.88 -9.36 1.17
C ALA A 99 8.15 -8.28 2.24
N GLY A 100 7.41 -8.29 3.35
CA GLY A 100 7.64 -7.36 4.45
C GLY A 100 8.97 -7.59 5.18
N ASN A 101 9.39 -8.85 5.31
CA ASN A 101 10.69 -9.22 5.86
C ASN A 101 11.83 -8.65 5.01
N ALA A 102 11.80 -8.89 3.70
CA ALA A 102 12.82 -8.38 2.80
C ALA A 102 12.86 -6.84 2.73
N VAL A 103 11.72 -6.16 2.87
CA VAL A 103 11.70 -4.69 3.01
C VAL A 103 12.37 -4.24 4.30
N ARG A 104 12.17 -4.94 5.42
CA ARG A 104 12.87 -4.65 6.68
C ARG A 104 14.38 -4.89 6.55
N ASP A 105 14.79 -6.01 5.98
CA ASP A 105 16.20 -6.36 5.78
C ASP A 105 16.94 -5.38 4.86
N TYR A 106 16.22 -4.72 3.95
CA TYR A 106 16.81 -3.71 3.06
C TYR A 106 16.96 -2.33 3.70
N LEU A 107 16.10 -1.99 4.68
CA LEU A 107 15.99 -0.62 5.22
C LEU A 107 16.68 -0.43 6.59
N ILE A 108 17.11 -1.51 7.25
CA ILE A 108 17.74 -1.53 8.58
C ILE A 108 19.19 -1.97 8.44
#